data_AF-A0A4U3A4T5-F1
#
_entry.id   AF-A0A4U3A4T5-F1
#
_cell.length_a   1.000
_cell.length_b   1.000
_cell.length_c   1.000
_cell.angle_alpha   90.00
_cell.angle_beta   90.00
_cell.angle_gamma   90.00
#
_symmetry.space_group_name_H-M   'P 1'
#
loop_
_entity.id
_entity.type
_entity.pdbx_description
1 polymer ?
#
loop_
_entity_poly.entity_id
_entity_poly.type
_entity_poly.pdbx_seq_one_letter_code
_entity_poly.pdbx_strand_id
1 'polypeptide(L)'
;HVIEASLGYYINPLISILLGTVVLKEKLNFWQYVAVGLAGLGVIILTVRFGSIPWVSLSLAFSFGLYGLTKKLLNYDATIGLTMETMLVTPFAII
;
A
#
# COMPACT_ATOMS: atom_id res chain seq x y z
N HIS A 1 6.87 19.73 -3.10
CA HIS A 1 6.17 18.87 -2.13
C HIS A 1 4.92 18.18 -2.68
N VAL A 2 4.00 18.82 -3.41
CA VAL A 2 2.82 18.12 -3.99
C VAL A 2 3.19 17.01 -4.99
N ILE A 3 4.23 17.22 -5.81
CA ILE A 3 4.64 16.25 -6.84
C ILE A 3 5.20 14.95 -6.21
N GLU A 4 5.88 15.04 -5.06
CA GLU A 4 6.38 13.87 -4.31
C GLU A 4 5.22 13.03 -3.74
N ALA A 5 4.13 13.65 -3.32
CA ALA A 5 2.94 12.95 -2.85
C ALA A 5 2.23 12.20 -3.99
N SER A 6 2.05 12.85 -5.14
CA SER A 6 1.48 12.19 -6.33
C SER A 6 2.34 11.03 -6.84
N LEU A 7 3.67 11.15 -6.73
CA LEU A 7 4.61 10.07 -7.03
C LEU A 7 4.44 8.86 -6.12
N GLY A 8 4.20 9.10 -4.82
CA GLY A 8 3.90 8.04 -3.85
C GLY A 8 2.66 7.22 -4.21
N TYR A 9 1.65 7.85 -4.81
CA TYR A 9 0.44 7.13 -5.26
C TYR A 9 0.68 6.15 -6.40
N TYR A 10 1.68 6.37 -7.26
CA TYR A 10 2.05 5.41 -8.31
C TYR A 10 2.96 4.28 -7.80
N ILE A 11 3.80 4.56 -6.80
CA ILE A 11 4.71 3.58 -6.19
C ILE A 11 3.94 2.64 -5.24
N ASN A 12 2.91 3.14 -4.57
CA ASN A 12 2.11 2.39 -3.59
C ASN A 12 1.53 1.06 -4.11
N PRO A 13 0.85 1.02 -5.28
CA PRO A 13 0.34 -0.22 -5.85
C PRO A 13 1.42 -1.25 -6.16
N LEU A 14 2.59 -0.81 -6.66
CA LEU A 14 3.71 -1.69 -6.95
C LEU A 14 4.26 -2.34 -5.67
N ILE A 15 4.48 -1.56 -4.63
CA ILE A 15 4.96 -2.06 -3.34
C ILE A 15 3.93 -3.00 -2.72
N SER A 16 2.65 -2.65 -2.76
CA SER A 16 1.57 -3.49 -2.23
C SER A 16 1.47 -4.84 -2.95
N ILE A 17 1.59 -4.86 -4.29
CA ILE A 17 1.60 -6.09 -5.08
C ILE A 17 2.87 -6.91 -4.82
N LEU A 18 4.02 -6.27 -4.72
CA LEU A 18 5.29 -6.95 -4.43
C LEU A 18 5.26 -7.60 -3.04
N LEU A 19 4.78 -6.88 -2.02
CA LEU A 19 4.59 -7.42 -0.68
C LEU A 19 3.56 -8.55 -0.66
N GLY A 20 2.43 -8.41 -1.36
CA GLY A 20 1.41 -9.46 -1.48
C GLY A 20 1.94 -10.73 -2.17
N THR A 21 2.67 -10.58 -3.27
CA THR A 21 3.25 -11.73 -3.99
C THR A 21 4.36 -12.41 -3.22
N VAL A 22 5.24 -11.67 -2.54
CA VAL A 22 6.36 -12.24 -1.77
C VAL A 22 5.89 -12.86 -0.46
N VAL A 23 5.05 -12.16 0.32
CA VAL A 23 4.67 -12.58 1.68
C VAL A 23 3.46 -13.49 1.67
N LEU A 24 2.42 -13.16 0.91
CA LEU A 24 1.19 -13.96 0.84
C LEU A 24 1.23 -15.03 -0.25
N LYS A 25 2.32 -15.08 -1.05
CA LYS A 25 2.50 -16.02 -2.17
C LYS A 25 1.35 -15.99 -3.17
N GLU A 26 0.75 -14.82 -3.35
CA GLU A 26 -0.36 -14.65 -4.28
C GLU A 26 0.09 -14.88 -5.72
N LYS A 27 -0.63 -15.76 -6.43
CA LYS A 27 -0.38 -16.00 -7.84
C LYS A 27 -1.07 -14.91 -8.65
N LEU A 28 -0.28 -14.03 -9.24
CA LEU A 28 -0.79 -13.04 -10.19
C LEU A 28 -1.18 -13.71 -11.51
N ASN A 29 -2.29 -13.25 -12.09
CA ASN A 29 -2.68 -13.61 -13.45
C ASN A 29 -1.75 -12.90 -14.46
N PHE A 30 -1.62 -13.42 -15.67
CA PHE A 30 -0.79 -12.87 -16.75
C PHE A 30 -1.01 -11.35 -16.95
N TRP A 31 -2.27 -10.90 -17.00
CA TRP A 31 -2.60 -9.49 -17.16
C TRP A 31 -2.18 -8.62 -15.98
N GLN A 32 -2.15 -9.17 -14.76
CA GLN A 32 -1.65 -8.45 -13.58
C GLN A 32 -0.13 -8.27 -13.66
N TYR A 33 0.61 -9.27 -14.14
CA TYR A 33 2.04 -9.12 -14.40
C TYR A 33 2.32 -8.04 -15.45
N VAL A 34 1.54 -8.00 -16.52
CA VAL A 34 1.65 -6.94 -17.53
C VAL A 34 1.37 -5.56 -16.92
N ALA A 35 0.32 -5.43 -16.10
CA ALA A 35 0.00 -4.18 -15.41
C ALA A 35 1.10 -3.72 -14.45
N VAL A 36 1.68 -4.66 -13.68
CA VAL A 36 2.82 -4.39 -12.78
C VAL A 36 4.05 -3.94 -13.59
N GLY A 37 4.33 -4.58 -14.72
CA GLY A 37 5.42 -4.17 -15.61
C GLY A 37 5.24 -2.75 -16.14
N LEU A 38 4.03 -2.41 -16.61
CA LEU A 38 3.70 -1.06 -17.07
C LEU A 38 3.81 -0.01 -15.96
N ALA A 39 3.30 -0.31 -14.76
CA ALA A 39 3.44 0.57 -13.61
C ALA A 39 4.91 0.75 -13.20
N GLY A 40 5.71 -0.32 -13.22
CA GLY A 40 7.15 -0.27 -12.94
C GLY A 40 7.92 0.61 -13.93
N LEU A 41 7.61 0.50 -15.22
CA LEU A 41 8.15 1.38 -16.25
C LEU A 41 7.79 2.86 -15.99
N GLY A 42 6.55 3.14 -15.59
CA GLY A 42 6.12 4.48 -15.21
C GLY A 42 6.95 5.07 -14.06
N VAL A 43 7.21 4.27 -13.02
CA VAL A 43 8.04 4.70 -11.88
C VAL A 43 9.50 4.95 -12.28
N ILE A 44 10.07 4.10 -13.15
CA ILE A 44 11.43 4.31 -13.67
C ILE A 44 11.50 5.63 -14.44
N ILE A 45 10.57 5.88 -15.35
CA ILE A 45 10.52 7.12 -16.14
C ILE A 45 10.41 8.34 -15.21
N LEU A 46 9.54 8.27 -14.20
CA LEU A 46 9.38 9.34 -13.22
C LEU A 46 10.64 9.56 -12.39
N THR A 47 11.29 8.49 -11.96
CA THR A 47 12.55 8.56 -11.18
C THR A 47 13.67 9.20 -11.99
N VAL A 48 13.81 8.83 -13.26
CA VAL A 48 14.78 9.43 -14.18
C VAL A 48 14.45 10.90 -14.45
N ARG A 49 13.18 11.26 -14.61
CA ARG A 49 12.76 12.66 -14.82
C ARG A 49 12.92 13.54 -13.58
N PHE A 50 12.74 12.97 -12.38
CA PHE A 50 12.89 13.73 -11.14
C PHE A 50 14.36 14.02 -10.80
N GLY A 51 15.30 13.22 -11.33
CA GLY A 51 16.74 13.39 -11.09
C GLY A 51 17.18 13.11 -9.64
N SER A 52 16.24 12.85 -8.74
CA SER A 52 16.45 12.49 -7.35
C SER A 52 15.57 11.29 -6.98
N ILE A 53 16.10 10.43 -6.12
CA ILE A 53 15.36 9.28 -5.60
C ILE A 53 14.21 9.82 -4.72
N PRO A 54 12.94 9.48 -4.99
CA PRO A 54 11.80 10.01 -4.25
C PRO A 54 11.64 9.27 -2.92
N TRP A 55 12.54 9.56 -1.96
CA TRP A 55 12.61 8.89 -0.66
C TRP A 55 11.32 9.00 0.15
N VAL A 56 10.62 10.14 0.10
CA VAL A 56 9.33 10.34 0.78
C VAL A 56 8.24 9.45 0.17
N SER A 57 8.22 9.33 -1.16
CA SER A 57 7.27 8.48 -1.86
C SER A 57 7.53 6.99 -1.59
N LEU A 58 8.80 6.60 -1.51
CA LEU A 58 9.21 5.23 -1.16
C LEU A 58 8.87 4.88 0.29
N SER A 59 9.16 5.77 1.24
CA SER A 59 8.83 5.53 2.65
C SER A 59 7.31 5.44 2.86
N LEU A 60 6.53 6.35 2.26
CA LEU A 60 5.07 6.25 2.26
C LEU A 60 4.60 4.93 1.65
N ALA A 61 5.11 4.57 0.47
CA ALA A 61 4.69 3.36 -0.21
C ALA A 61 4.99 2.10 0.60
N PHE A 62 6.12 2.07 1.28
CA PHE A 62 6.50 0.98 2.17
C PHE A 62 5.61 0.93 3.43
N SER A 63 5.36 2.06 4.08
CA SER A 63 4.47 2.14 5.25
C SER A 63 3.04 1.69 4.92
N PHE A 64 2.45 2.21 3.85
CA PHE A 64 1.10 1.84 3.42
C PHE A 64 1.03 0.38 2.93
N GLY A 65 2.05 -0.08 2.20
CA GLY A 65 2.15 -1.47 1.75
C GLY A 65 2.22 -2.46 2.92
N LEU A 66 3.05 -2.18 3.94
CA LEU A 66 3.15 -2.99 5.16
C LEU A 66 1.87 -2.95 5.99
N TYR A 67 1.22 -1.80 6.11
CA TYR A 67 -0.07 -1.68 6.78
C TYR A 67 -1.15 -2.53 6.07
N GLY A 68 -1.25 -2.41 4.74
CA GLY A 68 -2.17 -3.22 3.94
C GLY A 68 -1.88 -4.72 4.03
N LEU A 69 -0.60 -5.10 4.02
CA LEU A 69 -0.15 -6.48 4.21
C LEU A 69 -0.54 -7.01 5.60
N THR A 70 -0.26 -6.26 6.66
CA THR A 70 -0.59 -6.61 8.04
C THR A 70 -2.09 -6.81 8.20
N LYS A 71 -2.90 -5.90 7.65
CA LYS A 71 -4.36 -6.01 7.64
C LYS A 71 -4.84 -7.28 6.93
N LYS A 72 -4.19 -7.65 5.81
CA LYS A 72 -4.52 -8.84 5.03
C LYS A 72 -4.08 -10.14 5.72
N LEU A 73 -2.95 -10.14 6.43
CA LEU A 73 -2.48 -11.28 7.23
C LEU A 73 -3.32 -11.52 8.47
N LEU A 74 -3.75 -10.46 9.15
CA LEU A 74 -4.53 -10.58 10.37
C LEU A 74 -5.92 -11.15 10.12
N ASN A 75 -6.37 -11.21 8.86
CA ASN A 75 -7.66 -11.78 8.42
C ASN A 75 -8.84 -11.31 9.29
N TYR A 76 -8.68 -10.15 9.91
CA TYR A 76 -9.69 -9.53 10.74
C TYR A 76 -10.59 -8.80 9.77
N ASP A 77 -11.82 -9.26 9.65
CA ASP A 77 -12.85 -8.55 8.91
C ASP A 77 -12.85 -7.10 9.42
N ALA A 78 -12.69 -6.12 8.52
CA ALA A 78 -12.58 -4.72 8.92
C ALA A 78 -13.77 -4.30 9.80
N THR A 79 -14.90 -4.97 9.59
CA THR A 79 -16.12 -4.91 10.40
C THR A 79 -15.90 -5.33 11.85
N ILE A 80 -15.20 -6.46 12.10
CA ILE A 80 -14.95 -6.96 13.46
C ILE A 80 -13.93 -6.08 14.18
N GLY A 81 -12.89 -5.61 13.48
CA GLY A 81 -11.91 -4.68 14.05
C GLY A 81 -12.56 -3.36 14.48
N LEU A 82 -13.34 -2.76 13.58
CA LEU A 82 -14.09 -1.54 13.86
C LEU A 82 -15.13 -1.75 14.96
N THR A 83 -15.80 -2.91 15.00
CA THR A 83 -16.79 -3.23 16.04
C THR A 83 -16.13 -3.34 17.41
N MET A 84 -14.97 -3.99 17.51
CA MET A 84 -14.18 -4.09 18.75
C MET A 84 -13.69 -2.72 19.23
N GLU A 85 -13.16 -1.90 18.31
CA GLU A 85 -12.75 -0.52 18.62
C GLU A 85 -13.95 0.32 19.09
N THR A 86 -15.09 0.20 18.41
CA THR A 86 -16.32 0.92 18.77
C THR A 86 -16.87 0.46 20.12
N MET A 87 -16.86 -0.86 20.40
CA MET A 87 -17.28 -1.45 21.67
C MET A 87 -16.43 -0.96 22.86
N LEU A 88 -15.12 -0.81 22.65
CA LEU A 88 -14.21 -0.29 23.67
C LEU A 88 -14.47 1.18 24.00
N VAL A 89 -14.83 2.00 23.00
CA VAL A 89 -15.09 3.43 23.17
C VAL A 89 -16.51 3.71 23.70
N THR A 90 -17.50 2.88 23.35
CA THR A 90 -18.91 3.08 23.77
C THR A 90 -19.14 3.33 25.27
N PRO A 91 -18.54 2.60 26.23
CA PRO A 91 -18.78 2.87 27.65
C PRO A 91 -18.28 4.25 28.10
N PHE A 92 -17.25 4.80 27.46
CA PHE A 92 -16.76 6.15 27.74
C PHE A 92 -17.57 7.24 27.05
N ALA A 93 -18.29 6.92 25.97
CA ALA A 93 -19.15 7.84 25.25
C ALA A 93 -20.54 8.00 25.90
N ILE A 94 -20.93 7.07 26.76
CA ILE A 94 -22.25 7.05 27.44
C ILE A 94 -22.21 7.81 28.78
N ILE A 95 -21.02 8.06 29.35
CA ILE A 95 -20.78 8.84 30.57
C ILE A 95 -20.50 10.29 30.20
#